data_AF-A0A7C2WEE4-F1
#
_entry.id   AF-A0A7C2WEE4-F1
#
_cell.length_a   1.000
_cell.length_b   1.000
_cell.length_c   1.000
_cell.angle_alpha   90.00
_cell.angle_beta   90.00
_cell.angle_gamma   90.00
#
_symmetry.space_group_name_H-M   'P 1'
#
loop_
_entity.id
_entity.type
_entity.pdbx_description
1 polymer ?
#
loop_
_entity_poly.entity_id
_entity_poly.type
_entity_poly.pdbx_seq_one_letter_code
_entity_poly.pdbx_strand_id
1 'polypeptide(L)'
;REWCNDKAAKVVARAIAEALDAPEEGAVAVGFGGPHYAPQFSKIVLSKELAISHIVPKYAFPKVSVRELKLAIERSVIRPSVALIDWKGLKSDERQMVLRVCDEEGLSIRKI
;
A
#
# COMPACT_ATOMS: atom_id res chain seq x y z
N ARG A 1 -16.27 20.99 4.32
CA ARG A 1 -16.72 21.28 5.72
C ARG A 1 -15.69 20.79 6.73
N GLU A 2 -14.95 19.74 6.40
CA GLU A 2 -14.09 18.95 7.26
C GLU A 2 -12.75 19.64 7.53
N TRP A 3 -12.28 20.46 6.57
CA TRP A 3 -11.01 21.18 6.67
C TRP A 3 -10.96 22.22 7.79
N CYS A 4 -12.09 22.84 8.13
CA CYS A 4 -12.17 23.84 9.20
C CYS A 4 -12.63 23.25 10.55
N ASN A 5 -12.56 21.93 10.73
CA ASN A 5 -12.97 21.28 11.97
C ASN A 5 -11.79 21.16 12.94
N ASP A 6 -11.79 22.00 13.98
CA ASP A 6 -10.72 22.05 14.99
C ASP A 6 -10.48 20.71 15.69
N LYS A 7 -11.52 19.91 15.92
CA LYS A 7 -11.38 18.58 16.55
C LYS A 7 -10.63 17.63 15.62
N ALA A 8 -10.95 17.64 14.33
CA ALA A 8 -10.24 16.83 13.34
C ALA A 8 -8.78 17.29 13.20
N ALA A 9 -8.54 18.61 13.14
CA ALA A 9 -7.20 19.18 13.09
C ALA A 9 -6.35 18.76 14.30
N LYS A 10 -6.92 18.81 15.53
CA LYS A 10 -6.23 18.40 16.76
C LYS A 10 -5.82 16.93 16.74
N VAL A 11 -6.68 16.04 16.23
CA VAL A 11 -6.36 14.60 16.12
C VAL A 11 -5.21 14.37 15.15
N VAL A 12 -5.24 15.01 13.98
CA VAL A 12 -4.16 14.89 12.98
C VAL A 12 -2.84 15.45 13.51
N ALA A 13 -2.86 16.63 14.14
CA ALA A 13 -1.67 17.25 14.72
C ALA A 13 -1.00 16.34 15.78
N ARG A 14 -1.80 15.73 16.64
CA ARG A 14 -1.32 14.77 17.63
C ARG A 14 -0.71 13.53 16.96
N ALA A 15 -1.36 12.97 15.95
CA ALA A 15 -0.85 11.81 15.23
C ALA A 15 0.49 12.09 14.53
N ILE A 16 0.67 13.30 13.97
CA ILE A 16 1.94 13.72 13.36
C ILE A 16 3.04 13.80 14.43
N ALA A 17 2.77 14.46 15.57
CA ALA A 17 3.76 14.58 16.65
C ALA A 17 4.20 13.20 17.17
N GLU A 18 3.24 12.31 17.44
CA GLU A 18 3.52 10.93 17.87
C GLU A 18 4.31 10.13 16.81
N ALA A 19 4.06 10.36 15.52
CA ALA A 19 4.75 9.65 14.44
C ALA A 19 6.20 10.13 14.23
N LEU A 20 6.53 11.39 14.53
CA LEU A 20 7.90 11.91 14.41
C LEU A 20 8.86 11.30 15.43
N ASP A 21 8.34 10.91 16.60
CA ASP A 21 9.11 10.27 17.66
C ASP A 21 9.07 8.72 17.57
N ALA A 22 8.29 8.17 16.64
CA ALA A 22 8.12 6.73 16.49
C ALA A 22 9.33 6.10 15.77
N PRO A 23 9.81 4.92 16.21
CA PRO A 23 10.89 4.23 15.51
C PRO A 23 10.40 3.66 14.16
N GLU A 24 11.28 3.68 13.16
CA GLU A 24 11.03 3.04 11.87
C GLU A 24 11.20 1.52 11.98
N GLU A 25 10.14 0.84 12.43
CA GLU A 25 10.13 -0.60 12.65
C GLU A 25 9.04 -1.30 11.82
N GLY A 26 9.32 -2.56 11.46
CA GLY A 26 8.35 -3.46 10.84
C GLY A 26 8.60 -3.78 9.37
N ALA A 27 7.93 -4.83 8.90
CA ALA A 27 7.99 -5.22 7.50
C ALA A 27 7.10 -4.29 6.65
N VAL A 28 7.65 -3.83 5.53
CA VAL A 28 6.96 -2.95 4.58
C VAL A 28 6.39 -3.76 3.42
N ALA A 29 5.15 -3.44 3.06
CA ALA A 29 4.45 -4.02 1.94
C ALA A 29 4.12 -2.98 0.85
N VAL A 30 4.00 -3.46 -0.38
CA VAL A 30 3.38 -2.75 -1.50
C VAL A 30 2.00 -3.34 -1.76
N GLY A 31 1.01 -2.49 -2.07
CA GLY A 31 -0.37 -2.90 -2.31
C GLY A 31 -0.77 -2.84 -3.78
N PHE A 32 -1.49 -3.87 -4.23
CA PHE A 32 -2.02 -3.97 -5.60
C PHE A 32 -3.50 -4.34 -5.58
N GLY A 33 -4.34 -3.50 -6.19
CA GLY A 33 -5.78 -3.67 -6.27
C GLY A 33 -6.57 -2.89 -5.22
N GLY A 34 -7.79 -3.32 -4.92
CA GLY A 34 -8.71 -2.62 -4.03
C GLY A 34 -9.41 -1.40 -4.67
N PRO A 35 -10.51 -0.94 -4.05
CA PRO A 35 -11.14 0.32 -4.39
C PRO A 35 -10.29 1.52 -3.93
N HIS A 36 -10.69 2.73 -4.30
CA HIS A 36 -9.99 3.97 -3.95
C HIS A 36 -9.65 4.13 -2.46
N TYR A 37 -10.54 3.71 -1.56
CA TYR A 37 -10.34 3.81 -0.12
C TYR A 37 -9.63 2.59 0.51
N ALA A 38 -9.27 1.58 -0.29
CA ALA A 38 -8.37 0.49 0.13
C ALA A 38 -8.67 -0.15 1.51
N PRO A 39 -9.93 -0.53 1.85
CA PRO A 39 -10.33 -0.87 3.22
C PRO A 39 -9.64 -2.11 3.79
N GLN A 40 -9.31 -3.10 2.95
CA GLN A 40 -8.55 -4.27 3.39
C GLN A 40 -7.11 -3.91 3.78
N PHE A 41 -6.48 -3.00 3.03
CA PHE A 41 -5.14 -2.49 3.33
C PHE A 41 -5.17 -1.69 4.65
N SER A 42 -6.18 -0.84 4.86
CA SER A 42 -6.35 -0.11 6.12
C SER A 42 -6.48 -1.05 7.33
N LYS A 43 -7.18 -2.18 7.19
CA LYS A 43 -7.29 -3.18 8.27
C LYS A 43 -5.93 -3.77 8.67
N ILE A 44 -5.05 -4.01 7.69
CA ILE A 44 -3.71 -4.56 7.92
C ILE A 44 -2.79 -3.53 8.61
N VAL A 45 -2.85 -2.27 8.19
CA VAL A 45 -2.10 -1.19 8.85
C VAL A 45 -2.57 -1.02 10.30
N LEU A 46 -3.90 -1.04 10.53
CA LEU A 46 -4.47 -0.92 11.87
C LEU A 46 -4.19 -2.11 12.79
N SER A 47 -3.98 -3.32 12.23
CA SER A 47 -3.55 -4.48 13.01
C SER A 47 -2.05 -4.45 13.37
N LYS A 48 -1.31 -3.42 12.92
CA LYS A 48 0.14 -3.24 13.15
C LYS A 48 0.98 -4.42 12.66
N GLU A 49 0.47 -5.16 11.67
CA GLU A 49 1.17 -6.33 11.12
C GLU A 49 2.21 -5.91 10.07
N LEU A 50 1.83 -4.96 9.21
CA LEU A 50 2.64 -4.46 8.11
C LEU A 50 2.44 -2.96 7.96
N ALA A 51 3.52 -2.24 7.67
CA ALA A 51 3.44 -0.91 7.09
C ALA A 51 3.22 -1.04 5.58
N ILE A 52 2.52 -0.09 4.97
CA ILE A 52 2.26 -0.09 3.52
C ILE A 52 2.82 1.19 2.92
N SER A 53 3.64 1.05 1.87
CA SER A 53 4.20 2.18 1.14
C SER A 53 3.25 2.68 0.07
N HIS A 54 3.32 2.12 -1.15
CA HIS A 54 2.43 2.45 -2.25
C HIS A 54 1.25 1.48 -2.32
N ILE A 55 0.10 2.00 -2.75
CA ILE A 55 -1.05 1.21 -3.16
C ILE A 55 -1.40 1.59 -4.59
N VAL A 56 -1.35 0.64 -5.50
CA VAL A 56 -1.87 0.80 -6.87
C VAL A 56 -3.32 0.31 -6.88
N PRO A 57 -4.32 1.20 -6.93
CA PRO A 57 -5.72 0.79 -6.85
C PRO A 57 -6.18 0.13 -8.15
N LYS A 58 -7.22 -0.72 -8.08
CA LYS A 58 -7.69 -1.51 -9.24
C LYS A 58 -8.03 -0.65 -10.47
N TYR A 59 -8.56 0.56 -10.27
CA TYR A 59 -8.95 1.44 -11.37
C TYR A 59 -7.77 2.04 -12.13
N ALA A 60 -6.55 1.98 -11.56
CA ALA A 60 -5.34 2.46 -12.21
C ALA A 60 -4.74 1.42 -13.16
N PHE A 61 -5.03 0.13 -12.95
CA PHE A 61 -4.44 -0.98 -13.72
C PHE A 61 -4.58 -0.88 -15.24
N PRO A 62 -5.69 -0.37 -15.82
CA PRO A 62 -5.79 -0.16 -17.26
C PRO A 62 -4.74 0.80 -17.86
N LYS A 63 -4.03 1.58 -17.02
CA LYS A 63 -3.02 2.58 -17.43
C LYS A 63 -1.64 2.30 -16.83
N VAL A 64 -1.48 1.23 -16.07
CA VAL A 64 -0.26 0.87 -15.35
C VAL A 64 0.42 -0.26 -16.10
N SER A 65 1.73 -0.16 -16.28
CA SER A 65 2.57 -1.22 -16.84
C SER A 65 3.51 -1.79 -15.78
N VAL A 66 4.29 -2.80 -16.17
CA VAL A 66 5.40 -3.35 -15.38
C VAL A 66 6.30 -2.25 -14.82
N ARG A 67 6.55 -1.19 -15.59
CA ARG A 67 7.39 -0.07 -15.17
C ARG A 67 6.84 0.63 -13.93
N GLU A 68 5.55 0.98 -13.93
CA GLU A 68 4.92 1.66 -12.79
C GLU A 68 4.84 0.75 -11.56
N LEU A 69 4.64 -0.56 -11.76
CA LEU A 69 4.68 -1.53 -10.65
C LEU A 69 6.08 -1.59 -10.00
N LYS A 70 7.15 -1.62 -10.80
CA LYS A 70 8.53 -1.58 -10.28
C LYS A 70 8.83 -0.27 -9.56
N LEU A 71 8.42 0.86 -10.13
CA LEU A 71 8.58 2.16 -9.47
C LEU A 71 7.86 2.23 -8.11
N ALA A 72 6.70 1.60 -7.96
CA ALA A 72 5.99 1.54 -6.68
C ALA A 72 6.77 0.78 -5.59
N ILE A 73 7.61 -0.19 -6.00
CA ILE A 73 8.49 -0.97 -5.12
C ILE A 73 9.78 -0.19 -4.83
N GLU A 74 10.43 0.33 -5.87
CA GLU A 74 11.73 1.00 -5.79
C GLU A 74 11.67 2.35 -5.08
N ARG A 75 10.57 3.11 -5.24
CA ARG A 75 10.44 4.47 -4.70
C ARG A 75 9.89 4.51 -3.28
N SER A 76 10.17 3.49 -2.47
CA SER A 76 9.86 3.50 -1.05
C SER A 76 11.11 3.76 -0.22
N VAL A 77 10.99 4.50 0.88
CA VAL A 77 12.10 4.75 1.83
C VAL A 77 12.68 3.42 2.32
N ILE A 78 11.80 2.48 2.66
CA ILE A 78 12.15 1.11 3.00
C ILE A 78 11.63 0.22 1.88
N ARG A 79 12.53 -0.48 1.17
CA ARG A 79 12.15 -1.38 0.09
C ARG A 79 11.15 -2.44 0.62
N PRO A 80 9.96 -2.58 0.01
CA PRO A 80 8.99 -3.59 0.42
C PRO A 80 9.57 -5.00 0.32
N SER A 81 9.18 -5.88 1.24
CA SER A 81 9.49 -7.33 1.20
C SER A 81 8.24 -8.18 0.95
N VAL A 82 7.06 -7.58 1.03
CA VAL A 82 5.75 -8.23 0.86
C VAL A 82 4.93 -7.49 -0.20
N ALA A 83 4.26 -8.23 -1.07
CA ALA A 83 3.22 -7.73 -1.95
C ALA A 83 1.84 -8.17 -1.42
N LEU A 84 0.99 -7.19 -1.10
CA LEU A 84 -0.41 -7.40 -0.77
C LEU A 84 -1.25 -7.28 -2.04
N ILE A 85 -1.90 -8.37 -2.45
CA ILE A 85 -2.67 -8.41 -3.71
C ILE A 85 -4.14 -8.64 -3.36
N ASP A 86 -5.01 -7.67 -3.66
CA ASP A 86 -6.47 -7.88 -3.67
C ASP A 86 -6.81 -8.85 -4.80
N TRP A 87 -6.93 -10.12 -4.43
CA TRP A 87 -6.97 -11.21 -5.40
C TRP A 87 -8.24 -11.18 -6.24
N LYS A 88 -9.35 -10.71 -5.66
CA LYS A 88 -10.66 -10.64 -6.34
C LYS A 88 -10.87 -9.30 -7.06
N GLY A 89 -10.13 -8.26 -6.69
CA GLY A 89 -10.26 -6.93 -7.29
C GLY A 89 -9.56 -6.75 -8.63
N LEU A 90 -8.57 -7.58 -8.94
CA LEU A 90 -7.81 -7.53 -10.19
C LEU A 90 -8.26 -8.60 -11.21
N LYS A 91 -8.16 -8.26 -12.50
CA LYS A 91 -8.37 -9.19 -13.61
C LYS A 91 -7.23 -10.20 -13.68
N SER A 92 -7.44 -11.28 -14.45
CA SER A 92 -6.47 -12.37 -14.52
C SER A 92 -5.12 -11.94 -15.10
N ASP A 93 -5.14 -11.19 -16.19
CA ASP A 93 -3.96 -10.61 -16.85
C ASP A 93 -3.23 -9.61 -15.93
N GLU A 94 -3.97 -8.73 -15.25
CA GLU A 94 -3.42 -7.80 -14.26
C GLU A 94 -2.72 -8.54 -13.10
N ARG A 95 -3.33 -9.61 -12.59
CA ARG A 95 -2.70 -10.47 -11.58
C ARG A 95 -1.42 -11.13 -12.10
N GLN A 96 -1.43 -11.64 -13.33
CA GLN A 96 -0.23 -12.26 -13.91
C GLN A 96 0.91 -11.26 -14.06
N MET A 97 0.61 -10.02 -14.46
CA MET A 97 1.59 -8.93 -14.52
C MET A 97 2.18 -8.64 -13.13
N VAL A 98 1.34 -8.52 -12.10
CA VAL A 98 1.80 -8.28 -10.72
C VAL A 98 2.64 -9.44 -10.20
N LEU A 99 2.20 -10.69 -10.39
CA LEU A 99 2.91 -11.88 -9.94
C LEU A 99 4.31 -11.96 -10.56
N ARG A 100 4.43 -11.66 -11.87
CA ARG A 100 5.71 -11.61 -12.55
C ARG A 100 6.65 -10.57 -11.94
N VAL A 101 6.16 -9.35 -11.72
CA VAL A 101 6.96 -8.29 -11.09
C VAL A 101 7.36 -8.67 -9.67
N CYS A 102 6.47 -9.28 -8.90
CA CYS A 102 6.80 -9.72 -7.54
C CYS A 102 7.91 -10.79 -7.54
N ASP A 103 7.86 -11.75 -8.46
CA ASP A 103 8.88 -12.79 -8.62
C ASP A 103 10.24 -12.17 -9.02
N GLU A 104 10.26 -11.30 -10.03
CA GLU A 104 11.47 -10.59 -10.48
C GLU A 104 12.10 -9.73 -9.37
N GLU A 105 11.27 -9.10 -8.53
CA GLU A 105 11.73 -8.23 -7.44
C GLU A 105 12.00 -8.97 -6.12
N GLY A 106 11.74 -10.28 -6.07
CA GLY A 106 11.95 -11.11 -4.87
C GLY A 106 10.98 -10.81 -3.73
N LEU A 107 9.74 -10.42 -4.03
CA LEU A 107 8.71 -10.12 -3.04
C LEU A 107 7.94 -11.38 -2.62
N SER A 108 7.71 -11.52 -1.32
CA SER A 108 6.75 -12.50 -0.81
C SER A 108 5.32 -12.07 -1.10
N ILE A 109 4.45 -12.99 -1.54
CA ILE A 109 3.09 -12.65 -1.96
C ILE A 109 2.09 -13.04 -0.86
N ARG A 110 1.24 -12.09 -0.46
CA ARG A 110 0.07 -12.34 0.38
C ARG A 110 -1.18 -11.87 -0.33
N LYS A 111 -2.11 -12.80 -0.52
CA LYS A 111 -3.42 -12.56 -1.11
C LYS A 111 -4.37 -12.02 -0.04
N ILE A 112 -5.11 -10.98 -0.36
CA ILE A 112 -6.12 -10.35 0.50
C ILE A 112 -7.47 -10.23 -0.22
#